data_AF-A0A8T5TNM2-F1
#
_entry.id   AF-A0A8T5TNM2-F1
#
_cell.length_a   1.000
_cell.length_b   1.000
_cell.length_c   1.000
_cell.angle_alpha   90.00
_cell.angle_beta   90.00
_cell.angle_gamma   90.00
#
_symmetry.space_group_name_H-M   'P 1'
#
loop_
_entity.id
_entity.type
_entity.pdbx_description
1 polymer ?
#
loop_
_entity_poly.entity_id
_entity_poly.type
_entity_poly.pdbx_seq_one_letter_code
_entity_poly.pdbx_strand_id
1 'polypeptide(L)'
;MPVRIRWISKDYFGILLMFFGVFGLLQTLLILIAQFSLFVSSYYVVIIIPFGSIIALSYGAIVIYESIVQVKKRKQLKSQFRKSKAQKSLIKKILNFPIIIPLVITTGVFISFFLIIYAITVTFLDIRVSFVIAEIIGAIILLLVANVIEKFYGKVRRY
;
A
#
# COMPACT_ATOMS: atom_id res chain seq x y z
N MET A 1 -2.68 -12.38 -19.01
CA MET A 1 -1.58 -11.48 -19.39
C MET A 1 -1.21 -10.66 -18.17
N PRO A 2 0.08 -10.60 -17.78
CA PRO A 2 0.53 -9.80 -16.64
C PRO A 2 0.14 -8.33 -16.82
N VAL A 3 -0.04 -7.62 -15.71
CA VAL A 3 -0.22 -6.17 -15.73
C VAL A 3 1.05 -5.56 -16.31
N ARG A 4 0.96 -4.91 -17.49
CA ARG A 4 2.08 -4.14 -18.03
C ARG A 4 2.15 -2.84 -17.24
N ILE A 5 2.89 -2.84 -16.15
CA ILE A 5 3.16 -1.62 -15.37
C ILE A 5 3.90 -0.65 -16.30
N ARG A 6 3.26 0.48 -16.63
CA ARG A 6 3.85 1.53 -17.48
C ARG A 6 4.67 2.46 -16.60
N TRP A 7 5.80 1.96 -16.11
CA TRP A 7 6.71 2.70 -15.21
C TRP A 7 7.14 4.08 -15.74
N ILE A 8 7.22 4.24 -17.07
CA ILE A 8 7.83 5.39 -17.73
C ILE A 8 6.82 6.41 -18.28
N SER A 9 5.51 6.11 -18.34
CA SER A 9 4.59 7.15 -18.82
C SER A 9 4.42 8.21 -17.73
N LYS A 10 4.53 9.49 -18.13
CA LYS A 10 4.53 10.69 -17.26
C LYS A 10 3.52 10.64 -16.10
N ASP A 11 2.35 10.05 -16.33
CA ASP A 11 1.27 9.99 -15.34
C ASP A 11 1.56 9.05 -14.16
N TYR A 12 2.22 7.89 -14.36
CA TYR A 12 2.46 6.93 -13.26
C TYR A 12 3.64 7.32 -12.38
N PHE A 13 4.63 8.02 -12.93
CA PHE A 13 5.75 8.52 -12.15
C PHE A 13 5.30 9.55 -11.09
N GLY A 14 4.39 10.44 -11.47
CA GLY A 14 3.77 11.38 -10.51
C GLY A 14 3.01 10.65 -9.40
N ILE A 15 2.25 9.61 -9.74
CA ILE A 15 1.50 8.80 -8.76
C ILE A 15 2.45 8.01 -7.84
N LEU A 16 3.55 7.46 -8.37
CA LEU A 16 4.60 6.82 -7.57
C LEU A 16 5.18 7.79 -6.54
N LEU A 17 5.52 9.02 -6.95
CA LEU A 17 6.03 10.05 -6.05
C LEU A 17 5.01 10.44 -4.97
N MET A 18 3.71 10.52 -5.32
CA MET A 18 2.66 10.75 -4.32
C MET A 18 2.60 9.62 -3.30
N PHE A 19 2.68 8.36 -3.73
CA PHE A 19 2.73 7.22 -2.81
C PHE A 19 3.98 7.25 -1.94
N PHE A 20 5.15 7.53 -2.53
CA PHE A 20 6.40 7.70 -1.78
C PHE A 20 6.28 8.76 -0.70
N GLY A 21 5.69 9.92 -1.01
CA GLY A 21 5.49 10.99 -0.04
C GLY A 21 4.58 10.56 1.12
N VAL A 22 3.44 9.92 0.82
CA VAL A 22 2.51 9.50 1.88
C VAL A 22 3.07 8.35 2.72
N PHE A 23 3.72 7.36 2.11
CA PHE A 23 4.36 6.29 2.87
C PHE A 23 5.60 6.76 3.63
N GLY A 24 6.31 7.77 3.12
CA GLY A 24 7.35 8.47 3.85
C GLY A 24 6.80 9.09 5.13
N LEU A 25 5.69 9.83 5.05
CA LEU A 25 5.03 10.39 6.24
C LEU A 25 4.54 9.29 7.20
N LEU A 26 3.96 8.21 6.68
CA LEU A 26 3.55 7.07 7.49
C LEU A 26 4.72 6.46 8.26
N GLN A 27 5.86 6.26 7.59
CA GLN A 27 7.06 5.71 8.23
C GLN A 27 7.67 6.68 9.23
N THR A 28 7.73 7.97 8.93
CA THR A 28 8.18 8.98 9.91
C THR A 28 7.32 8.94 11.18
N LEU A 29 6.00 8.75 11.03
CA LEU A 29 5.09 8.61 12.16
C LEU A 29 5.37 7.32 12.96
N LEU A 30 5.57 6.18 12.29
CA LEU A 30 5.92 4.92 12.94
C LEU A 30 7.26 4.99 13.68
N ILE A 31 8.27 5.63 13.10
CA ILE A 31 9.56 5.91 13.75
C ILE A 31 9.35 6.75 14.99
N LEU A 32 8.55 7.81 14.91
CA LEU A 32 8.26 8.69 16.04
C LEU A 32 7.59 7.91 17.18
N ILE A 33 6.59 7.07 16.86
CA ILE A 33 5.98 6.17 17.85
C ILE A 33 7.03 5.21 18.43
N ALA A 34 7.88 4.60 17.60
CA ALA A 34 8.90 3.67 18.05
C ALA A 34 9.93 4.31 19.00
N GLN A 35 10.31 5.56 18.72
CA GLN A 35 11.26 6.30 19.55
C GLN A 35 10.65 6.73 20.89
N PHE A 36 9.46 7.34 20.86
CA PHE A 36 8.86 7.94 22.06
C PHE A 36 8.06 6.94 22.91
N SER A 37 7.40 5.97 22.29
CA SER A 37 6.55 5.00 23.01
C SER A 37 7.28 3.70 23.31
N LEU A 38 8.18 3.27 22.42
CA LEU A 38 8.84 1.96 22.51
C LEU A 38 10.34 2.04 22.85
N PHE A 39 10.88 3.25 23.06
CA PHE A 39 12.28 3.51 23.42
C PHE A 39 13.30 2.82 22.49
N VAL A 40 12.95 2.69 21.20
CA VAL A 40 13.82 2.11 20.17
C VAL A 40 14.83 3.17 19.70
N SER A 41 16.02 3.21 20.32
CA SER A 41 17.05 4.23 20.08
C SER A 41 18.25 3.75 19.24
N SER A 42 18.00 2.97 18.17
CA SER A 42 19.07 2.50 17.28
C SER A 42 19.05 3.20 15.92
N TYR A 43 20.15 3.88 15.56
CA TYR A 43 20.29 4.64 14.31
C TYR A 43 19.99 3.82 13.05
N TYR A 44 20.48 2.57 12.99
CA TYR A 44 20.27 1.68 11.86
C TYR A 44 18.80 1.24 11.71
N VAL A 45 18.13 1.00 12.85
CA VAL A 45 16.70 0.64 12.89
C VAL A 45 15.82 1.80 12.46
N VAL A 46 16.23 3.01 12.83
CA VAL A 46 15.47 4.25 12.61
C VAL A 46 15.57 4.78 11.18
N ILE A 47 16.63 4.45 10.42
CA ILE A 47 16.86 5.06 9.10
C ILE A 47 16.80 4.05 7.95
N ILE A 48 17.55 2.96 8.00
CA ILE A 48 17.72 2.08 6.82
C ILE A 48 16.45 1.28 6.53
N ILE A 49 15.79 0.79 7.58
CA ILE A 49 14.64 -0.11 7.45
C ILE A 49 13.40 0.64 6.94
N PRO A 50 13.09 1.85 7.45
CA PRO A 50 12.04 2.69 6.90
C PRO A 50 12.18 2.98 5.41
N PHE A 51 13.41 3.16 4.91
CA PHE A 51 13.61 3.36 3.47
C PHE A 51 13.18 2.14 2.65
N GLY A 52 13.54 0.94 3.10
CA GLY A 52 13.13 -0.31 2.45
C GLY A 52 11.61 -0.51 2.47
N SER A 53 10.97 -0.21 3.61
CA SER A 53 9.52 -0.34 3.75
C SER A 53 8.78 0.71 2.92
N ILE A 54 9.26 1.95 2.82
CA ILE A 54 8.69 2.97 1.91
C ILE A 54 8.69 2.48 0.46
N ILE A 55 9.81 1.92 -0.01
CA ILE A 55 9.93 1.41 -1.38
C ILE A 55 8.91 0.27 -1.59
N ALA A 56 8.86 -0.70 -0.68
CA ALA A 56 7.94 -1.84 -0.76
C ALA A 56 6.46 -1.42 -0.73
N LEU A 57 6.10 -0.51 0.18
CA LEU A 57 4.75 0.06 0.29
C LEU A 57 4.34 0.80 -0.99
N SER A 58 5.22 1.66 -1.49
CA SER A 58 5.00 2.42 -2.72
C SER A 58 4.82 1.50 -3.92
N TYR A 59 5.67 0.49 -4.04
CA TYR A 59 5.57 -0.52 -5.08
C TYR A 59 4.25 -1.30 -5.00
N GLY A 60 3.89 -1.80 -3.81
CA GLY A 60 2.63 -2.51 -3.58
C GLY A 60 1.40 -1.65 -3.92
N ALA A 61 1.43 -0.37 -3.57
CA ALA A 61 0.34 0.57 -3.88
C ALA A 61 0.15 0.78 -5.37
N ILE A 62 1.25 0.84 -6.15
CA ILE A 62 1.18 0.96 -7.61
C ILE A 62 0.56 -0.28 -8.23
N VAL A 63 0.96 -1.47 -7.78
CA VAL A 63 0.40 -2.74 -8.30
C VAL A 63 -1.12 -2.78 -8.06
N ILE A 64 -1.57 -2.37 -6.87
CA ILE A 64 -2.99 -2.29 -6.52
C ILE A 64 -3.69 -1.20 -7.34
N TYR A 65 -3.08 -0.02 -7.48
CA TYR A 65 -3.60 1.09 -8.28
C TYR A 65 -3.84 0.65 -9.73
N GLU A 66 -2.83 0.07 -10.37
CA GLU A 66 -2.93 -0.36 -11.77
C GLU A 66 -3.99 -1.45 -11.93
N SER A 67 -4.07 -2.39 -10.98
CA SER A 67 -5.13 -3.41 -10.95
C SER A 67 -6.53 -2.79 -10.92
N ILE A 68 -6.74 -1.75 -10.11
CA ILE A 68 -8.04 -1.05 -10.01
C ILE A 68 -8.34 -0.23 -11.27
N VAL A 69 -7.34 0.48 -11.82
CA VAL A 69 -7.49 1.32 -13.01
C VAL A 69 -7.89 0.48 -14.22
N GLN A 70 -7.27 -0.69 -14.40
CA GLN A 70 -7.63 -1.62 -15.49
C GLN A 70 -9.10 -2.08 -15.39
N VAL A 71 -9.56 -2.40 -14.19
CA VAL A 71 -10.96 -2.80 -13.95
C VAL A 71 -11.93 -1.65 -14.24
N LYS A 72 -11.59 -0.43 -13.81
CA LYS A 72 -12.40 0.77 -14.11
C LYS A 72 -12.50 1.03 -15.61
N LYS A 73 -11.39 0.95 -16.36
CA LYS A 73 -11.37 1.10 -17.83
C LYS A 73 -12.26 0.07 -18.52
N ARG A 74 -12.24 -1.20 -18.10
CA ARG A 74 -13.13 -2.24 -18.66
C ARG A 74 -14.61 -1.94 -18.38
N LYS A 75 -14.94 -1.50 -17.16
CA LYS A 75 -16.32 -1.13 -16.79
C LYS A 75 -16.83 0.04 -17.63
N GLN A 76 -16.00 1.06 -17.87
CA GLN A 76 -16.35 2.20 -18.70
C GLN A 76 -16.62 1.79 -20.17
N LEU A 77 -15.77 0.93 -20.74
CA LEU A 77 -15.99 0.40 -22.10
C LEU A 77 -17.30 -0.40 -22.21
N LYS A 78 -17.67 -1.18 -21.18
CA LYS A 78 -18.94 -1.92 -21.15
C LYS A 78 -20.17 -1.05 -20.84
N SER A 79 -19.99 0.16 -20.28
CA SER A 79 -21.10 1.00 -19.81
C SER A 79 -21.45 2.17 -20.72
N GLN A 80 -20.95 2.22 -21.96
CA GLN A 80 -21.25 3.31 -22.91
C GLN A 80 -22.76 3.57 -23.10
N PHE A 81 -23.63 2.61 -22.75
CA PHE A 81 -25.10 2.72 -22.84
C PHE A 81 -25.84 2.88 -21.50
N ARG A 82 -25.16 3.06 -20.36
CA ARG A 82 -25.81 3.10 -19.04
C ARG A 82 -25.88 4.52 -18.49
N LYS A 83 -27.10 5.04 -18.25
CA LYS A 83 -27.34 6.37 -17.65
C LYS A 83 -26.58 6.50 -16.31
N SER A 84 -25.80 7.56 -16.18
CA SER A 84 -25.04 7.90 -14.97
C SER A 84 -25.99 8.11 -13.80
N LYS A 85 -25.91 7.27 -12.77
CA LYS A 85 -26.57 7.55 -11.48
C LYS A 85 -25.73 8.60 -10.74
N ALA A 86 -26.25 9.82 -10.63
CA ALA A 86 -25.63 10.89 -9.86
C ALA A 86 -25.40 10.43 -8.40
N GLN A 87 -24.15 10.25 -8.00
CA GLN A 87 -23.79 9.93 -6.61
C GLN A 87 -23.72 11.21 -5.79
N LYS A 88 -24.56 11.29 -4.75
CA LYS A 88 -24.86 12.51 -3.96
C LYS A 88 -24.04 12.71 -2.66
N SER A 89 -22.99 11.93 -2.35
CA SER A 89 -22.25 12.13 -1.08
C SER A 89 -20.78 12.51 -1.27
N LEU A 90 -20.35 13.57 -0.56
CA LEU A 90 -18.98 14.09 -0.55
C LEU A 90 -17.94 13.03 -0.14
N ILE A 91 -18.29 12.18 0.84
CA ILE A 91 -17.44 11.07 1.31
C ILE A 91 -17.20 10.06 0.18
N LYS A 92 -18.23 9.73 -0.62
CA LYS A 92 -18.05 8.84 -1.79
C LYS A 92 -17.18 9.49 -2.87
N LYS A 93 -17.21 10.82 -2.99
CA LYS A 93 -16.38 11.54 -3.98
C LYS A 93 -14.89 11.47 -3.61
N ILE A 94 -14.56 11.63 -2.33
CA ILE A 94 -13.20 11.48 -1.81
C ILE A 94 -12.74 10.02 -1.94
N LEU A 95 -13.54 9.06 -1.44
CA LEU A 95 -13.18 7.64 -1.51
C LEU A 95 -13.07 7.12 -2.95
N ASN A 96 -13.82 7.69 -3.90
CA ASN A 96 -13.74 7.30 -5.31
C ASN A 96 -12.50 7.83 -6.04
N PHE A 97 -11.73 8.73 -5.42
CA PHE A 97 -10.49 9.21 -6.01
C PHE A 97 -9.53 8.01 -6.19
N PRO A 98 -9.03 7.78 -7.41
CA PRO A 98 -8.39 6.50 -7.78
C PRO A 98 -7.11 6.20 -6.99
N ILE A 99 -6.51 7.22 -6.37
CA ILE A 99 -5.28 7.11 -5.57
C ILE A 99 -5.57 6.73 -4.11
N ILE A 100 -6.72 7.12 -3.55
CA ILE A 100 -7.02 6.93 -2.13
C ILE A 100 -7.28 5.45 -1.81
N ILE A 101 -8.00 4.73 -2.68
CA ILE A 101 -8.32 3.31 -2.45
C ILE A 101 -7.06 2.43 -2.32
N PRO A 102 -6.10 2.47 -3.28
CA PRO A 102 -4.85 1.73 -3.13
C PRO A 102 -4.14 2.03 -1.83
N LEU A 103 -4.07 3.32 -1.46
CA LEU A 103 -3.39 3.79 -0.26
C LEU A 103 -4.02 3.24 1.01
N VAL A 104 -5.35 3.29 1.11
CA VAL A 104 -6.09 2.72 2.25
C VAL A 104 -5.89 1.21 2.34
N ILE A 105 -5.93 0.49 1.22
CA ILE A 105 -5.70 -0.96 1.20
C ILE A 105 -4.28 -1.29 1.66
N THR A 106 -3.27 -0.63 1.09
CA THR A 106 -1.87 -0.90 1.45
C THR A 106 -1.57 -0.57 2.90
N THR A 107 -2.03 0.60 3.37
CA THR A 107 -1.79 1.03 4.75
C THR A 107 -2.53 0.13 5.72
N GLY A 108 -3.78 -0.22 5.43
CA GLY A 108 -4.57 -1.14 6.26
C GLY A 108 -3.91 -2.51 6.38
N VAL A 109 -3.54 -3.12 5.26
CA VAL A 109 -2.86 -4.43 5.25
C VAL A 109 -1.54 -4.35 6.01
N PHE A 110 -0.70 -3.36 5.71
CA PHE A 110 0.60 -3.22 6.36
C PHE A 110 0.48 -3.02 7.87
N ILE A 111 -0.34 -2.07 8.33
CA ILE A 111 -0.50 -1.78 9.77
C ILE A 111 -1.09 -2.99 10.49
N SER A 112 -2.10 -3.65 9.93
CA SER A 112 -2.70 -4.83 10.56
C SER A 112 -1.69 -5.95 10.75
N PHE A 113 -0.92 -6.30 9.72
CA PHE A 113 0.11 -7.34 9.84
C PHE A 113 1.28 -6.91 10.72
N PHE A 114 1.71 -5.66 10.62
CA PHE A 114 2.75 -5.10 11.48
C PHE A 114 2.38 -5.25 12.97
N LEU A 115 1.18 -4.82 13.37
CA LEU A 115 0.73 -4.91 14.75
C LEU A 115 0.62 -6.36 15.24
N ILE A 116 0.08 -7.25 14.42
CA ILE A 116 -0.04 -8.68 14.77
C ILE A 116 1.34 -9.30 14.97
N ILE A 117 2.26 -9.09 14.03
CA ILE A 117 3.60 -9.68 14.10
C ILE A 117 4.37 -9.07 15.25
N TYR A 118 4.30 -7.76 15.45
CA TYR A 118 4.95 -7.07 16.57
C TYR A 118 4.45 -7.59 17.92
N ALA A 119 3.13 -7.76 18.08
CA ALA A 119 2.55 -8.29 19.31
C ALA A 119 2.99 -9.74 19.61
N ILE A 120 3.24 -10.54 18.58
CA ILE A 120 3.77 -11.90 18.73
C ILE A 120 5.28 -11.87 19.01
N THR A 121 6.06 -11.05 18.30
CA THR A 121 7.53 -11.07 18.42
C THR A 121 8.00 -10.46 19.73
N VAL A 122 7.30 -9.45 20.26
CA VAL A 122 7.68 -8.79 21.51
C VAL A 122 7.62 -9.72 22.73
N THR A 123 6.87 -10.83 22.67
CA THR A 123 6.86 -11.81 23.77
C THR A 123 8.10 -12.69 23.82
N PHE A 124 8.87 -12.75 22.72
CA PHE A 124 10.04 -13.64 22.59
C PHE A 124 11.36 -12.90 22.36
N LEU A 125 11.32 -11.68 21.83
CA LEU A 125 12.48 -10.94 21.35
C LEU A 125 12.54 -9.54 21.95
N ASP A 126 13.73 -8.93 21.94
CA ASP A 126 13.91 -7.53 22.32
C ASP A 126 12.99 -6.61 21.50
N ILE A 127 12.49 -5.53 22.12
CA ILE A 127 11.56 -4.57 21.51
C ILE A 127 12.10 -4.03 20.17
N ARG A 128 13.41 -3.78 20.09
CA ARG A 128 14.06 -3.23 18.88
C ARG A 128 14.04 -4.26 17.76
N VAL A 129 14.41 -5.50 18.07
CA VAL A 129 14.45 -6.60 17.10
C VAL A 129 13.04 -6.96 16.65
N SER A 130 12.08 -6.97 17.57
CA SER A 130 10.66 -7.21 17.32
C SER A 130 10.06 -6.20 16.36
N PHE A 131 10.36 -4.92 16.55
CA PHE A 131 9.92 -3.84 15.66
C PHE A 131 10.44 -4.03 14.23
N VAL A 132 11.74 -4.30 14.10
CA VAL A 132 12.40 -4.55 12.80
C VAL A 132 11.78 -5.74 12.07
N ILE A 133 11.62 -6.86 12.77
CA ILE A 133 11.05 -8.08 12.19
C ILE A 133 9.62 -7.83 11.75
N ALA A 134 8.82 -7.15 12.57
CA ALA A 134 7.44 -6.82 12.23
C ALA A 134 7.34 -5.92 10.99
N GLU A 135 8.22 -4.92 10.87
CA GLU A 135 8.25 -4.02 9.72
C GLU A 135 8.61 -4.75 8.42
N ILE A 136 9.68 -5.56 8.45
CA ILE A 136 10.15 -6.29 7.28
C ILE A 136 9.11 -7.34 6.85
N ILE A 137 8.62 -8.17 7.78
CA ILE A 137 7.63 -9.20 7.46
C ILE A 137 6.32 -8.56 7.02
N GLY A 138 5.88 -7.47 7.65
CA GLY A 138 4.70 -6.72 7.23
C GLY A 138 4.82 -6.20 5.79
N ALA A 139 5.97 -5.65 5.42
CA ALA A 139 6.24 -5.20 4.05
C ALA A 139 6.26 -6.36 3.04
N ILE A 140 6.86 -7.51 3.40
CA ILE A 140 6.86 -8.72 2.55
C ILE A 140 5.44 -9.24 2.35
N ILE A 141 4.64 -9.35 3.41
CA ILE A 141 3.25 -9.79 3.33
C ILE A 141 2.44 -8.85 2.45
N LEU A 142 2.64 -7.53 2.58
CA LEU A 142 1.99 -6.57 1.71
C LEU A 142 2.29 -6.83 0.22
N LEU A 143 3.54 -7.10 -0.13
CA LEU A 143 3.93 -7.42 -1.52
C LEU A 143 3.23 -8.70 -2.01
N LEU A 144 3.13 -9.72 -1.15
CA LEU A 144 2.38 -10.95 -1.46
C LEU A 144 0.89 -10.66 -1.68
N VAL A 145 0.27 -9.85 -0.80
CA VAL A 145 -1.14 -9.44 -0.93
C VAL A 145 -1.35 -8.63 -2.20
N ALA A 146 -0.46 -7.71 -2.55
CA ALA A 146 -0.52 -6.93 -3.78
C ALA A 146 -0.49 -7.85 -5.02
N ASN A 147 0.38 -8.86 -5.01
CA ASN A 147 0.46 -9.86 -6.09
C ASN A 147 -0.82 -10.73 -6.17
N VAL A 148 -1.38 -11.12 -5.04
CA VAL A 148 -2.66 -11.85 -4.98
C VAL A 148 -3.79 -11.00 -5.56
N ILE A 149 -3.86 -9.72 -5.18
CA ILE A 149 -4.81 -8.74 -5.72
C ILE A 149 -4.64 -8.64 -7.24
N GLU A 150 -3.40 -8.46 -7.72
CA GLU A 150 -3.11 -8.43 -9.16
C GLU A 150 -3.62 -9.69 -9.86
N LYS A 151 -3.38 -10.87 -9.29
CA LYS A 151 -3.82 -12.15 -9.87
C LYS A 151 -5.34 -12.27 -9.92
N PHE A 152 -6.05 -11.87 -8.87
CA PHE A 152 -7.52 -11.91 -8.84
C PHE A 152 -8.13 -10.95 -9.87
N TYR A 153 -7.64 -9.70 -9.92
CA TYR A 153 -8.11 -8.72 -10.90
C TYR A 153 -7.64 -9.02 -12.32
N GLY A 154 -6.49 -9.68 -12.48
CA GLY A 154 -5.94 -10.16 -13.76
C GLY A 154 -6.65 -11.40 -14.31
N LYS A 155 -7.24 -12.26 -13.46
CA LYS A 155 -8.02 -13.44 -13.88
C LYS A 155 -9.29 -13.05 -14.64
N VAL A 156 -9.82 -11.86 -14.39
CA VAL A 156 -10.94 -11.24 -15.13
C VAL A 156 -10.61 -11.03 -16.63
N ARG A 157 -9.37 -11.27 -17.06
CA ARG A 157 -8.87 -11.18 -18.44
C ARG A 157 -8.97 -12.48 -19.26
N ARG A 158 -9.40 -13.61 -18.66
CA ARG A 158 -9.55 -14.90 -19.39
C ARG A 158 -11.00 -15.29 -19.70
N TYR A 159 -12.00 -14.51 -19.28
CA TYR A 159 -13.41 -14.72 -19.60
C TYR A 159 -14.08 -13.40 -20.06
#